data_AF-A0A7S1KQD6-F1
#
_entry.id   AF-A0A7S1KQD6-F1
#
_cell.length_a   1.000
_cell.length_b   1.000
_cell.length_c   1.000
_cell.angle_alpha   90.00
_cell.angle_beta   90.00
_cell.angle_gamma   90.00
#
_symmetry.space_group_name_H-M   'P 1'
#
loop_
_entity.id
_entity.type
_entity.pdbx_description
1 polymer ?
#
loop_
_entity_poly.entity_id
_entity_poly.type
_entity_poly.pdbx_seq_one_letter_code
_entity_poly.pdbx_strand_id
1 'polypeptide(L)'
;MKSGESWDRSVRKLEVIHEKEGVLGYIYLDLYYRPNKIATCANFSIRVAKKLLQQKPIACMVCAFDCTETSSGETVCLLSFSDLTTLFHEFGHALHTILGQSTYQNTSGTRTAIDFVEMPSQFMEYFVTDYRVIKGFAGHYKTDEPLPLELFQKQVDKDRSFAAMEMQEQVILSLADLKLFGPDGVKETPSQIFRQVREQFSSFPYVEGTHAESKFLHFSNYAAGYYSYLFL
;
A
#
# COMPACT_ATOMS: atom_id res chain seq x y z
N MET A 1 -2.57 -19.64 15.49
CA MET A 1 -3.97 -19.17 15.45
C MET A 1 -4.86 -20.24 16.03
N LYS A 2 -5.89 -19.86 16.78
CA LYS A 2 -6.91 -20.79 17.30
C LYS A 2 -7.89 -21.18 16.20
N SER A 3 -8.59 -22.30 16.37
CA SER A 3 -9.68 -22.69 15.47
C SER A 3 -10.73 -21.57 15.41
N GLY A 4 -11.16 -21.20 14.21
CA GLY A 4 -12.14 -20.14 13.95
C GLY A 4 -11.61 -18.70 14.10
N GLU A 5 -10.30 -18.49 14.36
CA GLU A 5 -9.74 -17.14 14.50
C GLU A 5 -9.58 -16.40 13.16
N SER A 6 -9.44 -17.12 12.05
CA SER A 6 -9.24 -16.57 10.71
C SER A 6 -10.42 -16.88 9.79
N TRP A 7 -10.68 -15.98 8.84
CA TRP A 7 -11.67 -16.15 7.77
C TRP A 7 -11.20 -17.04 6.61
N ASP A 8 -9.89 -17.25 6.48
CA ASP A 8 -9.32 -18.16 5.47
C ASP A 8 -8.04 -18.85 5.98
N ARG A 9 -7.80 -20.06 5.46
CA ARG A 9 -6.66 -20.93 5.82
C ARG A 9 -5.30 -20.41 5.34
N SER A 10 -5.29 -19.56 4.32
CA SER A 10 -4.07 -18.94 3.79
C SER A 10 -3.60 -17.73 4.62
N VAL A 11 -4.49 -17.14 5.44
CA VAL A 11 -4.14 -16.01 6.30
C VAL A 11 -3.06 -16.43 7.30
N ARG A 12 -2.14 -15.52 7.59
CA ARG A 12 -1.12 -15.67 8.62
C ARG A 12 -1.30 -14.62 9.69
N LYS A 13 -0.93 -14.95 10.92
CA LYS A 13 -0.92 -14.01 12.04
C LYS A 13 0.52 -13.83 12.51
N LEU A 14 0.96 -12.58 12.56
CA LEU A 14 2.20 -12.16 13.18
C LEU A 14 1.91 -11.56 14.54
N GLU A 15 2.75 -11.88 15.52
CA GLU A 15 2.80 -11.20 16.81
C GLU A 15 3.97 -10.22 16.79
N VAL A 16 3.69 -8.95 17.05
CA VAL A 16 4.74 -7.92 17.13
C VAL A 16 5.16 -7.83 18.59
N ILE A 17 6.41 -8.19 18.88
CA ILE A 17 6.92 -8.32 20.24
C ILE A 17 8.03 -7.29 20.44
N HIS A 18 7.88 -6.47 21.48
CA HIS A 18 8.94 -5.62 22.00
C HIS A 18 9.80 -6.43 22.98
N GLU A 19 11.12 -6.29 22.89
CA GLU A 19 12.07 -7.05 23.69
C GLU A 19 11.83 -6.96 25.21
N LYS A 20 11.30 -5.82 25.68
CA LYS A 20 11.06 -5.56 27.11
C LYS A 20 9.60 -5.48 27.52
N GLU A 21 8.73 -5.03 26.61
CA GLU A 21 7.31 -4.78 26.92
C GLU A 21 6.40 -5.96 26.55
N GLY A 22 6.99 -6.99 25.94
CA GLY A 22 6.26 -8.13 25.42
C GLY A 22 5.44 -7.75 24.19
N VAL A 23 4.27 -8.34 24.05
CA VAL A 23 3.44 -8.21 22.85
C VAL A 23 2.92 -6.79 22.68
N LEU A 24 3.25 -6.14 21.57
CA LEU A 24 2.74 -4.82 21.20
C LEU A 24 1.42 -4.90 20.44
N GLY A 25 1.22 -5.93 19.62
CA GLY A 25 0.01 -6.10 18.83
C GLY A 25 0.11 -7.23 17.82
N TYR A 26 -0.86 -7.30 16.92
CA TYR A 26 -0.99 -8.41 15.96
C TYR A 26 -1.21 -7.90 14.54
N ILE A 27 -0.57 -8.53 13.57
CA ILE A 27 -0.78 -8.26 12.15
C ILE A 27 -1.33 -9.53 11.50
N TYR A 28 -2.49 -9.44 10.85
CA TYR A 28 -3.01 -10.50 9.99
C TYR A 28 -2.59 -10.20 8.55
N LEU A 29 -2.05 -11.22 7.88
CA LEU A 29 -1.58 -11.15 6.50
C LEU A 29 -2.50 -12.01 5.65
N ASP A 30 -3.30 -11.38 4.80
CA ASP A 30 -4.15 -12.02 3.81
C ASP A 30 -3.64 -11.67 2.41
N LEU A 31 -2.61 -12.38 1.94
CA LEU A 31 -1.77 -11.91 0.84
C LEU A 31 -2.16 -12.42 -0.55
N TYR A 32 -2.76 -13.61 -0.62
CA TYR A 32 -2.96 -14.31 -1.89
C TYR A 32 -4.30 -13.99 -2.53
N TYR A 33 -4.32 -13.98 -3.86
CA TYR A 33 -5.56 -13.88 -4.62
C TYR A 33 -6.51 -15.05 -4.31
N ARG A 34 -7.80 -14.76 -4.27
CA ARG A 34 -8.89 -15.77 -4.30
C ARG A 34 -10.17 -15.14 -4.86
N PRO A 35 -11.06 -15.92 -5.49
CA PRO A 35 -12.34 -15.41 -5.98
C PRO A 35 -13.12 -14.67 -4.88
N ASN A 36 -13.73 -13.54 -5.26
CA ASN A 36 -14.55 -12.67 -4.39
C ASN A 36 -13.80 -11.95 -3.25
N LYS A 37 -12.46 -11.99 -3.23
CA LYS A 37 -11.64 -11.13 -2.36
C LYS A 37 -11.37 -9.78 -3.04
N ILE A 38 -11.17 -8.73 -2.24
CA ILE A 38 -10.62 -7.46 -2.70
C ILE A 38 -9.32 -7.70 -3.49
N ALA A 39 -9.26 -7.16 -4.71
CA ALA A 39 -8.15 -7.36 -5.64
C ALA A 39 -7.03 -6.31 -5.50
N THR A 40 -7.14 -5.39 -4.53
CA THR A 40 -6.12 -4.37 -4.24
C THR A 40 -5.39 -4.70 -2.94
N CYS A 41 -4.18 -4.18 -2.81
CA CYS A 41 -3.50 -4.14 -1.53
C CYS A 41 -4.06 -3.00 -0.67
N ALA A 42 -4.26 -3.26 0.62
CA ALA A 42 -4.69 -2.28 1.61
C ALA A 42 -4.46 -2.78 3.04
N ASN A 43 -4.13 -1.86 3.94
CA ASN A 43 -4.09 -2.10 5.38
C ASN A 43 -5.38 -1.64 6.08
N PHE A 44 -5.96 -2.51 6.88
CA PHE A 44 -7.13 -2.26 7.70
C PHE A 44 -6.80 -2.27 9.19
N SER A 45 -7.11 -1.17 9.87
CA SER A 45 -7.06 -1.10 11.34
C SER A 45 -8.27 -1.81 11.96
N ILE A 46 -8.16 -3.11 12.26
CA ILE A 46 -9.23 -3.89 12.90
C ILE A 46 -9.47 -3.45 14.34
N ARG A 47 -8.38 -3.20 15.07
CA ARG A 47 -8.42 -2.67 16.43
C ARG A 47 -7.25 -1.72 16.62
N VAL A 48 -7.50 -0.52 17.12
CA VAL A 48 -6.45 0.46 17.42
C VAL A 48 -6.08 0.43 18.90
N ALA A 49 -4.89 0.90 19.24
CA ALA A 49 -4.42 0.93 20.62
C ALA A 49 -5.27 1.86 21.49
N LYS A 50 -5.54 1.43 22.73
CA LYS A 50 -6.12 2.27 23.79
C LYS A 50 -5.34 2.04 25.07
N LYS A 51 -4.34 2.89 25.33
CA LYS A 51 -3.35 2.69 26.40
C LYS A 51 -4.00 2.53 27.78
N LEU A 52 -5.03 3.33 28.08
CA LEU A 52 -5.75 3.29 29.37
C LEU A 52 -6.45 1.95 29.65
N LEU A 53 -6.85 1.22 28.60
CA LEU A 53 -7.47 -0.11 28.72
C LEU A 53 -6.50 -1.23 28.36
N GLN A 54 -5.22 -0.93 28.16
CA GLN A 54 -4.19 -1.87 27.70
C GLN A 54 -4.60 -2.66 26.45
N GLN A 55 -5.43 -2.06 25.59
CA GLN A 55 -5.93 -2.70 24.39
C GLN A 55 -4.82 -2.75 23.34
N LYS A 56 -4.44 -3.97 22.94
CA LYS A 56 -3.42 -4.20 21.91
C LYS A 56 -4.00 -4.00 20.51
N PRO A 57 -3.35 -3.20 19.63
CA PRO A 57 -3.80 -3.01 18.26
C PRO A 57 -3.74 -4.31 17.44
N ILE A 58 -4.59 -4.35 16.42
CA ILE A 58 -4.68 -5.40 15.40
C ILE A 58 -4.77 -4.71 14.03
N ALA A 59 -3.81 -5.00 13.17
CA ALA A 59 -3.83 -4.61 11.75
C ALA A 59 -4.14 -5.84 10.90
N CYS A 60 -4.77 -5.62 9.74
CA CYS A 60 -5.00 -6.63 8.72
C CYS A 60 -4.53 -6.09 7.38
N MET A 61 -3.47 -6.66 6.85
CA MET A 61 -2.95 -6.34 5.54
C MET A 61 -3.52 -7.32 4.53
N VAL A 62 -4.25 -6.79 3.55
CA VAL A 62 -4.89 -7.54 2.49
C VAL A 62 -4.14 -7.22 1.20
N CYS A 63 -3.78 -8.23 0.44
CA CYS A 63 -3.24 -8.12 -0.92
C CYS A 63 -3.83 -9.23 -1.80
N ALA A 64 -3.57 -9.20 -3.10
CA ALA A 64 -4.08 -10.19 -4.04
C ALA A 64 -2.98 -10.72 -4.96
N PHE A 65 -1.86 -11.17 -4.38
CA PHE A 65 -0.76 -11.72 -5.17
C PHE A 65 -1.13 -13.05 -5.79
N ASP A 66 -0.84 -13.18 -7.07
CA ASP A 66 -1.07 -14.40 -7.83
C ASP A 66 -0.04 -15.46 -7.48
N CYS A 67 -0.50 -16.71 -7.48
CA CYS A 67 0.33 -17.88 -7.34
C CYS A 67 0.11 -18.79 -8.55
N THR A 68 1.18 -19.39 -9.05
CA THR A 68 1.16 -20.24 -10.25
C THR A 68 1.63 -21.63 -9.91
N GLU A 69 1.02 -22.64 -10.53
CA GLU A 69 1.54 -24.00 -10.47
C GLU A 69 2.68 -24.14 -11.48
N THR A 70 3.83 -24.58 -10.99
CA THR A 70 4.98 -24.94 -11.81
C THR A 70 4.72 -26.23 -12.58
N SER A 71 5.53 -26.50 -13.60
CA SER A 71 5.50 -27.77 -14.34
C SER A 71 5.74 -29.01 -13.47
N SER A 72 6.35 -28.84 -12.29
CA SER A 72 6.54 -29.89 -11.27
C SER A 72 5.35 -30.06 -10.32
N GLY A 73 4.27 -29.29 -10.48
CA GLY A 73 3.08 -29.33 -9.61
C GLY A 73 3.25 -28.57 -8.29
N GLU A 74 4.35 -27.85 -8.09
CA GLU A 74 4.56 -26.96 -6.94
C GLU A 74 3.90 -25.61 -7.19
N THR A 75 3.11 -25.12 -6.24
CA THR A 75 2.55 -23.76 -6.30
C THR A 75 3.56 -22.75 -5.77
N VAL A 76 3.89 -21.75 -6.57
CA VAL A 76 4.81 -20.65 -6.22
C VAL A 76 4.14 -19.30 -6.38
N CYS A 77 4.43 -18.37 -5.47
CA CYS A 77 3.96 -16.99 -5.54
C CYS A 77 5.21 -16.10 -5.67
N LEU A 78 5.54 -15.70 -6.90
CA LEU A 78 6.71 -14.89 -7.19
C LEU A 78 6.27 -13.43 -7.31
N LEU A 79 6.76 -12.59 -6.40
CA LEU A 79 6.42 -11.17 -6.40
C LEU A 79 7.29 -10.41 -7.40
N SER A 80 6.67 -9.56 -8.21
CA SER A 80 7.41 -8.56 -8.97
C SER A 80 8.01 -7.50 -8.02
N PHE A 81 8.91 -6.67 -8.54
CA PHE A 81 9.45 -5.55 -7.76
C PHE A 81 8.36 -4.55 -7.32
N SER A 82 7.33 -4.34 -8.16
CA SER A 82 6.18 -3.50 -7.84
C SER A 82 5.28 -4.13 -6.77
N ASP A 83 5.07 -5.46 -6.82
CA ASP A 83 4.34 -6.18 -5.78
C ASP A 83 5.05 -6.09 -4.43
N LEU A 84 6.38 -6.23 -4.43
CA LEU A 84 7.20 -6.11 -3.23
C LEU A 84 7.18 -4.68 -2.66
N THR A 85 7.21 -3.67 -3.52
CA THR A 85 7.10 -2.26 -3.13
C THR A 85 5.74 -2.00 -2.47
N THR A 86 4.65 -2.46 -3.09
CA THR A 86 3.30 -2.39 -2.53
C THR A 86 3.19 -3.14 -1.20
N LEU A 87 3.79 -4.33 -1.08
CA LEU A 87 3.81 -5.09 0.16
C LEU A 87 4.46 -4.30 1.30
N PHE A 88 5.61 -3.66 1.04
CA PHE A 88 6.32 -2.85 2.03
C PHE A 88 5.54 -1.58 2.39
N HIS A 89 4.91 -0.93 1.41
CA HIS A 89 4.03 0.21 1.62
C HIS A 89 2.92 -0.13 2.64
N GLU A 90 2.15 -1.19 2.38
CA GLU A 90 1.08 -1.60 3.28
C GLU A 90 1.59 -2.10 4.63
N PHE A 91 2.77 -2.70 4.67
CA PHE A 91 3.41 -3.09 5.92
C PHE A 91 3.81 -1.87 6.76
N GLY A 92 4.18 -0.75 6.12
CA GLY A 92 4.37 0.53 6.81
C GLY A 92 3.11 1.02 7.52
N HIS A 93 1.95 0.94 6.87
CA HIS A 93 0.66 1.23 7.50
C HIS A 93 0.33 0.27 8.65
N ALA A 94 0.64 -1.01 8.49
CA ALA A 94 0.47 -2.00 9.55
C ALA A 94 1.37 -1.68 10.76
N LEU A 95 2.65 -1.36 10.54
CA LEU A 95 3.55 -0.93 11.62
C LEU A 95 3.08 0.38 12.26
N HIS A 96 2.62 1.36 11.49
CA HIS A 96 2.06 2.60 12.01
C HIS A 96 0.87 2.32 12.93
N THR A 97 0.01 1.35 12.58
CA THR A 97 -1.12 0.90 13.41
C THR A 97 -0.66 0.28 14.74
N ILE A 98 0.38 -0.56 14.70
CA ILE A 98 0.88 -1.28 15.89
C ILE A 98 1.70 -0.37 16.82
N LEU A 99 2.56 0.47 16.25
CA LEU A 99 3.54 1.30 16.97
C LEU A 99 2.97 2.67 17.37
N GLY A 100 1.99 3.20 16.63
CA GLY A 100 1.31 4.48 16.90
C GLY A 100 0.37 4.41 18.10
N GLN A 101 0.86 4.01 19.27
CA GLN A 101 0.03 3.81 20.46
C GLN A 101 -0.15 5.12 21.23
N SER A 102 -1.37 5.65 21.20
CA SER A 102 -1.73 6.85 21.98
C SER A 102 -2.65 6.53 23.16
N THR A 103 -2.83 7.50 24.05
CA THR A 103 -3.75 7.38 25.21
C THR A 103 -5.19 7.17 24.76
N TYR A 104 -5.61 7.87 23.70
CA TYR A 104 -6.98 7.89 23.22
C TYR A 104 -7.12 7.16 21.88
N GLN A 105 -8.15 6.36 21.75
CA GLN A 105 -8.37 5.54 20.55
C GLN A 105 -8.50 6.37 19.27
N ASN A 106 -9.03 7.59 19.35
CA ASN A 106 -9.23 8.49 18.20
C ASN A 106 -7.94 9.08 17.64
N THR A 107 -6.81 8.97 18.36
CA THR A 107 -5.50 9.49 17.93
C THR A 107 -4.44 8.39 17.82
N SER A 108 -4.86 7.12 17.81
CA SER A 108 -3.97 5.95 17.72
C SER A 108 -3.88 5.39 16.30
N GLY A 109 -2.74 4.81 15.98
CA GLY A 109 -2.45 4.19 14.70
C GLY A 109 -2.40 5.23 13.58
N THR A 110 -2.98 4.89 12.44
CA THR A 110 -3.04 5.74 11.24
C THR A 110 -4.03 6.91 11.34
N ARG A 111 -4.58 7.19 12.53
CA ARG A 111 -5.50 8.32 12.78
C ARG A 111 -4.72 9.62 12.99
N THR A 112 -3.96 10.00 11.96
CA THR A 112 -3.15 11.21 11.90
C THR A 112 -3.76 12.22 10.93
N ALA A 113 -3.08 13.35 10.72
CA ALA A 113 -3.40 14.21 9.58
C ALA A 113 -3.22 13.43 8.26
N ILE A 114 -4.09 13.68 7.29
CA ILE A 114 -4.16 12.93 6.03
C ILE A 114 -2.92 13.13 5.15
N ASP A 115 -2.29 14.29 5.27
CA ASP A 115 -1.01 14.66 4.64
C ASP A 115 0.21 14.00 5.31
N PHE A 116 0.03 13.34 6.46
CA PHE A 116 1.09 12.63 7.17
C PHE A 116 0.92 11.10 7.13
N VAL A 117 -0.31 10.59 6.91
CA VAL A 117 -0.62 9.17 7.09
C VAL A 117 0.19 8.26 6.16
N GLU A 118 0.56 8.76 4.97
CA GLU A 118 1.38 8.04 3.98
C GLU A 118 2.90 8.11 4.25
N MET A 119 3.36 8.92 5.21
CA MET A 119 4.79 9.03 5.48
C MET A 119 5.42 7.69 5.89
N PRO A 120 4.83 6.93 6.83
CA PRO A 120 5.42 5.64 7.23
C PRO A 120 5.37 4.58 6.13
N SER A 121 4.34 4.58 5.27
CA SER A 121 4.23 3.63 4.15
C SER A 121 5.26 3.93 3.06
N GLN A 122 5.37 5.18 2.62
CA GLN A 122 6.39 5.60 1.65
C GLN A 122 7.82 5.42 2.19
N PHE A 123 8.04 5.67 3.49
CA PHE A 123 9.33 5.38 4.12
C PHE A 123 9.72 3.89 3.99
N MET A 124 8.75 2.97 4.07
CA MET A 124 9.02 1.54 3.89
C MET A 124 9.38 1.19 2.44
N GLU A 125 8.91 1.92 1.44
CA GLU A 125 9.30 1.72 0.04
C GLU A 125 10.80 1.98 -0.19
N TYR A 126 11.40 2.94 0.52
CA TYR A 126 12.84 3.18 0.45
C TYR A 126 13.67 1.95 0.85
N PHE A 127 13.20 1.13 1.80
CA PHE A 127 13.88 -0.11 2.17
C PHE A 127 13.89 -1.12 1.01
N VAL A 128 12.87 -1.12 0.15
CA VAL A 128 12.83 -2.01 -1.03
C VAL A 128 13.89 -1.61 -2.05
N THR A 129 14.25 -0.33 -2.11
CA THR A 129 15.30 0.19 -2.99
C THR A 129 16.72 0.09 -2.40
N ASP A 130 16.87 -0.44 -1.19
CA ASP A 130 18.17 -0.68 -0.56
C ASP A 130 18.60 -2.14 -0.67
N TYR A 131 19.66 -2.40 -1.45
CA TYR A 131 20.19 -3.75 -1.64
C TYR A 131 20.57 -4.44 -0.32
N ARG A 132 20.99 -3.69 0.71
CA ARG A 132 21.36 -4.24 2.02
C ARG A 132 20.18 -4.93 2.70
N VAL A 133 18.96 -4.47 2.42
CA VAL A 133 17.72 -5.02 2.94
C VAL A 133 17.29 -6.21 2.08
N ILE A 134 17.18 -5.99 0.77
CA ILE A 134 16.68 -6.99 -0.18
C ILE A 134 17.55 -8.26 -0.18
N LYS A 135 18.88 -8.13 -0.15
CA LYS A 135 19.78 -9.29 -0.11
C LYS A 135 19.61 -10.16 1.14
N GLY A 136 18.95 -9.66 2.18
CA GLY A 136 18.72 -10.39 3.42
C GLY A 136 17.66 -11.48 3.31
N PHE A 137 16.79 -11.41 2.29
CA PHE A 137 15.70 -12.38 2.10
C PHE A 137 15.45 -12.77 0.63
N ALA A 138 15.91 -11.98 -0.34
CA ALA A 138 15.66 -12.26 -1.75
C ALA A 138 16.68 -13.27 -2.30
N GLY A 139 16.16 -14.43 -2.71
CA GLY A 139 16.91 -15.49 -3.37
C GLY A 139 16.08 -16.17 -4.45
N HIS A 140 16.75 -16.90 -5.34
CA HIS A 140 16.07 -17.65 -6.38
C HIS A 140 15.31 -18.84 -5.77
N TYR A 141 14.01 -18.97 -6.04
CA TYR A 141 13.12 -19.90 -5.34
C TYR A 141 13.55 -21.39 -5.37
N LYS A 142 14.34 -21.83 -6.36
CA LYS A 142 14.84 -23.22 -6.45
C LYS A 142 16.24 -23.42 -5.90
N THR A 143 17.11 -22.44 -6.06
CA THR A 143 18.55 -22.59 -5.83
C THR A 143 19.00 -21.84 -4.60
N ASP A 144 18.15 -20.97 -4.04
CA ASP A 144 18.44 -20.06 -2.93
C ASP A 144 19.59 -19.08 -3.22
N GLU A 145 20.06 -19.03 -4.47
CA GLU A 145 21.11 -18.10 -4.89
C GLU A 145 20.64 -16.66 -4.68
N PRO A 146 21.44 -15.82 -4.01
CA PRO A 146 21.03 -14.47 -3.65
C PRO A 146 20.82 -13.61 -4.90
N LEU A 147 19.92 -12.63 -4.80
CA LEU A 147 19.70 -11.65 -5.88
C LEU A 147 21.03 -10.96 -6.25
N PRO A 148 21.53 -11.10 -7.49
CA PRO A 148 22.75 -10.42 -7.91
C PRO A 148 22.60 -8.90 -7.85
N LEU A 149 23.59 -8.21 -7.26
CA LEU A 149 23.59 -6.75 -7.12
C LEU A 149 23.39 -6.03 -8.47
N GLU A 150 24.00 -6.53 -9.54
CA GLU A 150 23.88 -5.93 -10.87
C GLU A 150 22.42 -5.96 -11.39
N LEU A 151 21.70 -7.06 -11.18
CA LEU A 151 20.29 -7.18 -11.59
C LEU A 151 19.40 -6.26 -10.75
N PHE A 152 19.67 -6.18 -9.45
CA PHE A 152 18.97 -5.26 -8.56
C PHE A 152 19.16 -3.80 -9.00
N GLN A 153 20.41 -3.38 -9.26
CA GLN A 153 20.69 -2.01 -9.69
C GLN A 153 20.01 -1.67 -11.02
N LYS A 154 20.05 -2.59 -11.99
CA LYS A 154 19.32 -2.42 -13.27
C LYS A 154 17.82 -2.25 -13.06
N GLN A 155 17.22 -3.00 -12.13
CA GLN A 155 15.80 -2.86 -11.82
C GLN A 155 15.48 -1.49 -11.19
N VAL A 156 16.28 -1.04 -10.22
CA VAL A 156 16.12 0.28 -9.58
C VAL A 156 16.31 1.42 -10.59
N ASP A 157 17.31 1.33 -11.47
CA ASP A 157 17.56 2.35 -12.49
C ASP A 157 16.43 2.41 -13.54
N LYS A 158 15.86 1.25 -13.89
CA LYS A 158 14.69 1.15 -14.76
C LYS A 158 13.49 1.88 -14.17
N ASP A 159 13.20 1.66 -12.89
CA ASP A 159 12.04 2.26 -12.23
C ASP A 159 12.20 3.79 -12.11
N ARG A 160 13.43 4.29 -11.93
CA ARG A 160 13.73 5.74 -11.94
C ARG A 160 13.58 6.40 -13.31
N SER A 161 13.63 5.63 -14.40
CA SER A 161 13.65 6.20 -15.75
C SER A 161 12.36 6.94 -16.12
N PHE A 162 11.23 6.61 -15.48
CA PHE A 162 9.92 7.23 -15.74
C PHE A 162 9.35 8.00 -14.54
N ALA A 163 10.15 8.25 -13.49
CA ALA A 163 9.70 8.89 -12.26
C ALA A 163 8.97 10.23 -12.48
N ALA A 164 9.40 11.03 -13.47
CA ALA A 164 8.74 12.29 -13.80
C ALA A 164 7.33 12.10 -14.40
N MET A 165 7.13 11.05 -15.20
CA MET A 165 5.81 10.73 -15.77
C MET A 165 4.88 10.16 -14.70
N GLU A 166 5.40 9.31 -13.82
CA GLU A 166 4.65 8.80 -12.66
C GLU A 166 4.24 9.94 -11.72
N MET A 167 5.16 10.87 -11.43
CA MET A 167 4.85 12.07 -10.65
C MET A 167 3.81 12.97 -11.33
N GLN A 168 3.89 13.14 -12.65
CA GLN A 168 2.86 13.87 -13.41
C GLN A 168 1.47 13.23 -13.24
N GLU A 169 1.37 11.90 -13.27
CA GLU A 169 0.10 11.21 -13.04
C GLU A 169 -0.42 11.43 -11.60
N GLN A 170 0.45 11.35 -10.59
CA GLN A 170 0.08 11.66 -9.20
C GLN A 170 -0.41 13.10 -9.03
N VAL A 171 0.23 14.06 -9.70
CA VAL A 171 -0.21 15.47 -9.72
C VAL A 171 -1.58 15.62 -10.39
N ILE A 172 -1.81 14.97 -11.54
CA ILE A 172 -3.09 15.00 -12.25
C ILE A 172 -4.22 14.45 -11.35
N LEU A 173 -4.00 13.31 -10.70
CA LEU A 173 -4.98 12.71 -9.80
C LEU A 173 -5.26 13.62 -8.59
N SER A 174 -4.22 14.22 -8.02
CA SER A 174 -4.33 15.16 -6.89
C SER A 174 -5.12 16.42 -7.27
N LEU A 175 -4.86 16.99 -8.43
CA LEU A 175 -5.56 18.17 -8.93
C LEU A 175 -7.03 17.85 -9.26
N ALA A 176 -7.31 16.69 -9.85
CA ALA A 176 -8.67 16.24 -10.13
C ALA A 176 -9.46 16.02 -8.83
N ASP A 177 -8.86 15.40 -7.81
CA ASP A 177 -9.44 15.22 -6.47
C ASP A 177 -9.78 16.56 -5.80
N LEU A 178 -8.81 17.48 -5.75
CA LEU A 178 -9.00 18.82 -5.18
C LEU A 178 -10.05 19.65 -5.94
N LYS A 179 -10.12 19.53 -7.27
CA LYS A 179 -11.14 20.22 -8.07
C LYS A 179 -12.53 19.62 -7.86
N LEU A 180 -12.63 18.30 -7.70
CA LEU A 180 -13.90 17.61 -7.47
C LEU A 180 -14.50 17.93 -6.09
N PHE A 181 -13.67 17.99 -5.06
CA PHE A 181 -14.11 18.21 -3.67
C PHE A 181 -13.80 19.61 -3.13
N GLY A 182 -13.41 20.53 -4.01
CA GLY A 182 -13.04 21.89 -3.67
C GLY A 182 -14.23 22.77 -3.23
N PRO A 183 -13.94 23.96 -2.69
CA PRO A 183 -14.95 24.85 -2.11
C PRO A 183 -15.96 25.40 -3.13
N ASP A 184 -15.63 25.37 -4.42
CA ASP A 184 -16.52 25.79 -5.51
C ASP A 184 -17.71 24.86 -5.74
N GLY A 185 -17.70 23.67 -5.13
CA GLY A 185 -18.69 22.62 -5.34
C GLY A 185 -18.61 21.97 -6.72
N VAL A 186 -19.31 20.83 -6.87
CA VAL A 186 -19.32 20.07 -8.13
C VAL A 186 -20.22 20.78 -9.15
N LYS A 187 -19.61 21.55 -10.06
CA LYS A 187 -20.30 22.22 -11.18
C LYS A 187 -20.28 21.43 -12.49
N GLU A 188 -19.34 20.48 -12.58
CA GLU A 188 -19.06 19.67 -13.76
C GLU A 188 -19.07 18.19 -13.35
N THR A 189 -19.28 17.28 -14.31
CA THR A 189 -19.20 15.85 -13.99
C THR A 189 -17.75 15.45 -13.68
N PRO A 190 -17.52 14.40 -12.86
CA PRO A 190 -16.18 13.88 -12.61
C PRO A 190 -15.37 13.62 -13.89
N SER A 191 -16.00 13.05 -14.93
CA SER A 191 -15.33 12.81 -16.22
C SER A 191 -14.87 14.11 -16.91
N GLN A 192 -15.68 15.17 -16.85
CA GLN A 192 -15.31 16.48 -17.40
C GLN A 192 -14.11 17.08 -16.66
N ILE A 193 -14.10 16.97 -15.32
CA ILE A 193 -12.99 17.44 -14.49
C ILE A 193 -11.70 16.68 -14.83
N PHE A 194 -11.73 15.34 -14.86
CA PHE A 194 -10.55 14.53 -15.19
C PHE A 194 -10.02 14.81 -16.59
N ARG A 195 -10.93 14.95 -17.56
CA ARG A 195 -10.56 15.33 -18.92
C ARG A 195 -9.80 16.66 -18.93
N GLN A 196 -10.37 17.71 -18.35
CA GLN A 196 -9.77 19.04 -18.34
C GLN A 196 -8.41 19.07 -17.65
N VAL A 197 -8.31 18.45 -16.47
CA VAL A 197 -7.03 18.37 -15.73
C VAL A 197 -6.01 17.59 -16.54
N ARG A 198 -6.39 16.46 -17.16
CA ARG A 198 -5.47 15.69 -18.00
C ARG A 198 -5.04 16.47 -19.23
N GLU A 199 -5.96 17.08 -19.98
CA GLU A 199 -5.64 17.90 -21.16
C GLU A 199 -4.71 19.08 -20.81
N GLN A 200 -4.83 19.63 -19.61
CA GLN A 200 -4.00 20.76 -19.17
C GLN A 200 -2.60 20.35 -18.67
N PHE A 201 -2.49 19.25 -17.93
CA PHE A 201 -1.28 18.92 -17.18
C PHE A 201 -0.56 17.66 -17.64
N SER A 202 -1.17 16.83 -18.49
CA SER A 202 -0.56 15.61 -19.04
C SER A 202 0.27 15.89 -20.28
N SER A 203 1.36 15.15 -20.43
CA SER A 203 2.13 15.12 -21.69
C SER A 203 1.41 14.34 -22.80
N PHE A 204 0.37 13.57 -22.44
CA PHE A 204 -0.41 12.73 -23.35
C PHE A 204 -1.87 13.20 -23.42
N PRO A 205 -2.50 13.14 -24.61
CA PRO A 205 -3.88 13.56 -24.79
C PRO A 205 -4.85 12.66 -24.02
N TYR A 206 -6.00 13.22 -23.66
CA TYR A 206 -7.13 12.44 -23.14
C TYR A 206 -7.64 11.47 -24.21
N VAL A 207 -7.98 10.24 -23.81
CA VAL A 207 -8.54 9.23 -24.70
C VAL A 207 -10.06 9.21 -24.57
N GLU A 208 -10.75 9.53 -25.66
CA GLU A 208 -12.22 9.57 -25.69
C GLU A 208 -12.84 8.22 -25.32
N GLY A 209 -13.99 8.27 -24.63
CA GLY A 209 -14.71 7.07 -24.16
C GLY A 209 -14.08 6.37 -22.94
N THR A 210 -13.01 6.93 -22.37
CA THR A 210 -12.44 6.45 -21.10
C THR A 210 -13.05 7.17 -19.89
N HIS A 211 -12.99 6.53 -18.72
CA HIS A 211 -13.52 7.04 -17.45
C HIS A 211 -12.59 6.64 -16.30
N ALA A 212 -11.41 7.26 -16.24
CA ALA A 212 -10.37 6.93 -15.25
C ALA A 212 -10.87 7.11 -13.81
N GLU A 213 -11.70 8.13 -13.58
CA GLU A 213 -12.33 8.44 -12.31
C GLU A 213 -13.19 7.29 -11.75
N SER A 214 -13.74 6.44 -12.62
CA SER A 214 -14.57 5.31 -12.19
C SER A 214 -13.77 4.18 -11.52
N LYS A 215 -12.45 4.18 -11.72
CA LYS A 215 -11.52 3.23 -11.09
C LYS A 215 -10.75 3.85 -9.92
N PHE A 216 -10.94 5.14 -9.67
CA PHE A 216 -10.17 5.86 -8.67
C PHE A 216 -10.85 5.80 -7.29
N LEU A 217 -10.61 4.69 -6.59
CA LEU A 217 -11.26 4.36 -5.30
C LEU A 217 -10.93 5.35 -4.17
N HIS A 218 -9.84 6.11 -4.29
CA HIS A 218 -9.37 7.06 -3.27
C HIS A 218 -10.41 8.16 -2.98
N PHE A 219 -11.32 8.45 -3.90
CA PHE A 219 -12.45 9.36 -3.65
C PHE A 219 -13.35 8.99 -2.48
N SER A 220 -13.40 7.71 -2.07
CA SER A 220 -14.30 7.30 -0.99
C SER A 220 -13.72 7.55 0.40
N ASN A 221 -12.39 7.45 0.56
CA ASN A 221 -11.71 7.48 1.86
C ASN A 221 -10.66 8.60 1.99
N TYR A 222 -10.26 9.21 0.87
CA TYR A 222 -9.20 10.22 0.74
C TYR A 222 -9.68 11.45 -0.07
N ALA A 223 -10.99 11.71 -0.13
CA ALA A 223 -11.53 12.87 -0.83
C ALA A 223 -10.86 14.18 -0.38
N ALA A 224 -10.42 14.99 -1.35
CA ALA A 224 -9.63 16.21 -1.14
C ALA A 224 -8.30 15.98 -0.39
N GLY A 225 -7.80 14.75 -0.36
CA GLY A 225 -6.62 14.33 0.39
C GLY A 225 -5.56 13.64 -0.45
N TYR A 226 -5.82 13.33 -1.72
CA TYR A 226 -4.89 12.53 -2.54
C TYR A 226 -3.55 13.22 -2.80
N TYR A 227 -3.50 14.55 -2.67
CA TYR A 227 -2.26 15.30 -2.73
C TYR A 227 -1.22 14.87 -1.67
N SER A 228 -1.63 14.22 -0.58
CA SER A 228 -0.75 13.76 0.49
C SER A 228 0.40 12.88 -0.01
N TYR A 229 0.16 12.10 -1.08
CA TYR A 229 1.19 11.25 -1.69
C TYR A 229 2.37 12.05 -2.28
N LEU A 230 2.21 13.35 -2.55
CA LEU A 230 3.24 14.22 -3.14
C LEU A 230 4.10 14.98 -2.12
N PHE A 231 3.65 15.10 -0.87
CA PHE A 231 4.28 15.97 0.13
C PHE A 231 5.40 15.29 0.94
N LEU A 232 5.90 14.14 0.46
CA LEU A 232 6.80 13.25 1.18
C LEU A 232 8.10 12.99 0.42
#